data_AF-A0A167QPR7-F1
#
_entry.id   AF-A0A167QPR7-F1
#
_cell.length_a   1.000
_cell.length_b   1.000
_cell.length_c   1.000
_cell.angle_alpha   90.00
_cell.angle_beta   90.00
_cell.angle_gamma   90.00
#
_symmetry.space_group_name_H-M   'P 1'
#
loop_
_entity.id
_entity.type
_entity.pdbx_description
1 polymer ?
#
loop_
_entity_poly.entity_id
_entity_poly.type
_entity_poly.pdbx_seq_one_letter_code
_entity_poly.pdbx_strand_id
1 'polypeptide(L)'
;MIGKVPNEVTYAQINGLLAAIPLPQKGALRVQNCVTWTKAAIWKLQENGLVEKFDVGQFMDDSLDFADKRIRSPESTPTSINYTARRM
;
A
#
# COMPACT_ATOMS: atom_id res chain seq x y z
N MET A 1 1.26 6.59 -3.36
CA MET A 1 2.69 6.57 -2.96
C MET A 1 2.73 6.35 -1.47
N ILE A 2 3.43 5.33 -0.96
CA ILE A 2 3.46 4.94 0.48
C ILE A 2 4.79 5.29 1.17
N GLY A 3 5.68 6.00 0.49
CA GLY A 3 7.00 6.34 1.01
C GLY A 3 8.00 6.63 -0.11
N LYS A 4 9.25 6.87 0.30
CA LYS A 4 10.41 6.98 -0.57
C LYS A 4 11.40 5.90 -0.18
N VAL A 5 12.06 5.30 -1.17
CA VAL A 5 13.11 4.31 -0.95
C VAL A 5 14.36 5.04 -0.45
N PRO A 6 14.97 4.62 0.69
CA PRO A 6 16.24 5.16 1.14
C PRO A 6 17.36 4.93 0.11
N ASN A 7 18.33 5.83 0.02
CA ASN A 7 19.37 5.81 -1.04
C ASN A 7 20.25 4.55 -0.99
N GLU A 8 20.41 3.99 0.20
CA GLU A 8 21.18 2.78 0.49
C GLU A 8 20.43 1.48 0.11
N VAL A 9 19.13 1.56 -0.19
CA VAL A 9 18.30 0.41 -0.50
C VAL A 9 18.28 0.17 -2.01
N THR A 10 18.74 -1.00 -2.41
CA THR A 10 18.78 -1.42 -3.82
C THR A 10 17.45 -2.00 -4.27
N TYR A 11 17.21 -1.91 -5.59
CA TYR A 11 16.09 -2.60 -6.22
C TYR A 11 16.10 -4.12 -5.93
N ALA A 12 17.28 -4.75 -5.93
CA ALA A 12 17.41 -6.18 -5.68
C ALA A 12 16.93 -6.57 -4.27
N GLN A 13 17.20 -5.75 -3.26
CA GLN A 13 16.69 -5.96 -1.90
C GLN A 13 15.17 -5.86 -1.85
N ILE A 14 14.59 -4.82 -2.45
CA ILE A 14 13.12 -4.66 -2.51
C ILE A 14 12.49 -5.83 -3.25
N ASN A 15 13.03 -6.20 -4.40
CA ASN A 15 12.53 -7.32 -5.19
C ASN A 15 12.62 -8.64 -4.43
N GLY A 16 13.72 -8.89 -3.70
CA GLY A 16 13.85 -10.08 -2.85
C GLY A 16 12.78 -10.16 -1.75
N LEU A 17 12.46 -9.04 -1.11
CA LEU A 17 11.38 -8.98 -0.11
C LEU A 17 10.01 -9.24 -0.72
N LEU A 18 9.71 -8.65 -1.87
CA LEU A 18 8.41 -8.80 -2.54
C LEU A 18 8.23 -10.19 -3.17
N ALA A 19 9.29 -10.76 -3.75
CA ALA A 19 9.28 -12.10 -4.35
C ALA A 19 9.09 -13.21 -3.30
N ALA A 20 9.41 -12.94 -2.04
CA ALA A 20 9.16 -13.87 -0.93
C ALA A 20 7.66 -13.96 -0.55
N ILE A 21 6.81 -13.06 -1.06
CA ILE A 21 5.38 -13.04 -0.76
C ILE A 21 4.66 -13.95 -1.76
N PRO A 22 3.99 -15.03 -1.31
CA PRO A 22 3.28 -15.93 -2.20
C PRO A 22 2.24 -15.18 -3.03
N LEU A 23 2.22 -15.45 -4.34
CA LEU A 23 1.18 -14.91 -5.21
C LEU A 23 -0.20 -15.46 -4.81
N PRO A 24 -1.28 -14.68 -4.99
CA PRO A 24 -2.63 -15.13 -4.69
C PRO A 24 -3.00 -16.41 -5.43
N GLN A 25 -3.54 -17.38 -4.70
CA GLN A 25 -3.99 -18.66 -5.24
C GLN A 25 -5.51 -18.71 -5.37
N LYS A 26 -5.99 -19.07 -6.55
CA LYS A 26 -7.43 -19.28 -6.79
C LYS A 26 -7.91 -20.52 -6.04
N GLY A 27 -9.01 -20.40 -5.30
CA GLY A 27 -9.61 -21.52 -4.56
C GLY A 27 -8.95 -21.83 -3.21
N ALA A 28 -8.08 -20.96 -2.71
CA ALA A 28 -7.55 -21.09 -1.35
C ALA A 28 -8.66 -21.01 -0.28
N LEU A 29 -8.46 -21.69 0.85
CA LEU A 29 -9.39 -21.71 2.00
C LEU A 29 -9.79 -20.31 2.48
N ARG A 30 -8.88 -19.34 2.39
CA ARG A 30 -9.16 -17.91 2.58
C ARG A 30 -9.00 -17.21 1.23
N VAL A 31 -9.91 -16.29 0.92
CA VAL A 31 -9.84 -15.50 -0.32
C VAL A 31 -8.50 -14.78 -0.38
N GLN A 32 -7.77 -15.03 -1.46
CA GLN A 32 -6.53 -14.33 -1.79
C GLN A 32 -6.73 -13.62 -3.13
N ASN A 33 -6.32 -12.35 -3.20
CA ASN A 33 -6.39 -11.53 -4.39
C ASN A 33 -5.26 -10.47 -4.37
N CYS A 34 -5.26 -9.57 -5.36
CA CYS A 34 -4.28 -8.50 -5.45
C CYS A 34 -4.30 -7.56 -4.23
N VAL A 35 -5.46 -7.36 -3.60
CA VAL A 35 -5.60 -6.53 -2.39
C VAL A 35 -4.90 -7.18 -1.20
N THR A 36 -5.15 -8.47 -0.96
CA THR A 36 -4.48 -9.19 0.15
C THR A 36 -2.98 -9.28 -0.08
N TRP A 37 -2.52 -9.44 -1.32
CA TRP A 37 -1.10 -9.42 -1.66
C TRP A 37 -0.47 -8.05 -1.42
N THR A 38 -1.16 -6.98 -1.84
CA THR A 38 -0.68 -5.60 -1.65
C THR A 38 -0.55 -5.26 -0.16
N LYS A 39 -1.51 -5.68 0.67
CA LYS A 39 -1.42 -5.53 2.13
C LYS A 39 -0.19 -6.25 2.70
N ALA A 40 0.03 -7.50 2.30
CA ALA A 40 1.22 -8.27 2.69
C ALA A 40 2.52 -7.60 2.23
N ALA A 41 2.56 -7.03 1.02
CA ALA A 41 3.70 -6.28 0.50
C ALA A 41 4.02 -5.04 1.33
N ILE A 42 3.00 -4.23 1.67
CA ILE A 42 3.19 -3.04 2.50
C ILE A 42 3.71 -3.44 3.88
N TRP A 43 3.11 -4.44 4.53
CA TRP A 43 3.58 -4.93 5.83
C TRP A 43 5.02 -5.45 5.76
N LYS A 44 5.37 -6.23 4.74
CA LYS A 44 6.74 -6.74 4.56
C LYS A 44 7.75 -5.59 4.44
N LEU A 45 7.40 -4.53 3.72
CA LEU A 45 8.26 -3.35 3.59
C LEU A 45 8.34 -2.55 4.90
N GLN A 46 7.25 -2.43 5.66
CA GLN A 46 7.24 -1.79 6.99
C GLN A 46 8.09 -2.55 8.00
N GLU A 47 8.01 -3.89 8.01
CA GLU A 47 8.83 -4.76 8.86
C GLU A 47 10.33 -4.61 8.61
N ASN A 48 10.71 -4.25 7.38
CA ASN A 48 12.09 -4.03 6.96
C ASN A 48 12.51 -2.54 7.00
N GLY A 49 11.68 -1.66 7.57
CA GLY A 49 11.99 -0.23 7.71
C GLY A 49 12.01 0.55 6.39
N LEU A 50 11.45 -0.01 5.31
CA LEU A 50 11.44 0.62 3.98
C LEU A 50 10.22 1.51 3.74
N VAL A 51 9.19 1.36 4.58
CA VAL A 51 7.94 2.12 4.54
C VAL A 51 7.60 2.54 5.97
N GLU A 52 7.06 3.75 6.12
CA GLU A 52 6.65 4.26 7.43
C GLU A 52 5.60 3.33 8.08
N LYS A 53 5.59 3.24 9.41
CA LYS A 53 4.56 2.47 10.12
C LYS A 53 3.26 3.27 10.17
N PHE A 54 2.26 2.78 9.45
CA PHE A 54 0.89 3.28 9.47
C PHE A 54 -0.09 2.11 9.42
N ASP A 55 -1.34 2.37 9.82
CA ASP A 55 -2.41 1.39 9.70
C ASP A 55 -2.80 1.20 8.23
N VAL A 56 -2.35 0.08 7.64
CA VAL A 56 -2.64 -0.28 6.25
C VAL A 56 -4.12 -0.54 6.01
N GLY A 57 -4.85 -1.04 7.03
CA GLY A 57 -6.29 -1.24 6.93
C GLY A 57 -7.01 0.08 6.79
N GLN A 58 -6.79 0.99 7.74
CA GLN A 58 -7.41 2.31 7.72
C GLN A 58 -7.04 3.10 6.45
N PHE A 59 -5.79 3.04 6.01
CA PHE A 59 -5.36 3.71 4.78
C PHE A 59 -6.10 3.20 3.52
N MET A 60 -6.38 1.91 3.45
CA MET A 60 -7.15 1.32 2.34
C MET A 60 -8.62 1.74 2.39
N ASP A 61 -9.20 1.79 3.59
CA ASP A 61 -10.59 2.23 3.78
C ASP A 61 -10.74 3.72 3.42
N ASP A 62 -9.81 4.58 3.88
CA ASP A 62 -9.75 6.00 3.52
C ASP A 62 -9.59 6.20 1.99
N SER A 63 -8.80 5.34 1.35
CA SER A 63 -8.57 5.39 -0.11
C SER A 63 -9.83 5.03 -0.89
N LEU A 64 -10.62 4.05 -0.42
CA LEU A 64 -11.89 3.67 -1.04
C LEU A 64 -12.94 4.76 -0.87
N ASP A 65 -13.08 5.31 0.34
CA ASP A 65 -14.00 6.43 0.61
C ASP A 65 -13.66 7.66 -0.24
N PHE A 66 -12.37 7.97 -0.40
CA PHE A 66 -11.92 9.03 -1.30
C PHE A 66 -12.28 8.74 -2.76
N ALA A 67 -12.09 7.51 -3.24
CA ALA A 67 -12.46 7.13 -4.60
C ALA A 67 -13.98 7.27 -4.84
N ASP A 68 -14.80 6.83 -3.89
CA ASP A 68 -16.26 6.96 -3.94
C ASP A 68 -16.69 8.44 -3.99
N LYS A 69 -16.09 9.30 -3.16
CA LYS A 69 -16.34 10.75 -3.19
C LYS A 69 -15.96 11.36 -4.53
N ARG A 70 -14.81 10.97 -5.10
CA ARG A 70 -14.36 11.43 -6.42
C ARG A 70 -15.30 11.03 -7.55
N ILE A 71 -15.86 9.83 -7.50
CA ILE A 71 -16.85 9.36 -8.47
C ILE A 71 -18.16 10.17 -8.36
N ARG A 72 -18.62 10.46 -7.13
CA ARG A 72 -19.87 11.18 -6.89
C ARG A 72 -19.79 12.67 -7.18
N SER A 73 -18.66 13.32 -6.90
CA SER A 73 -18.52 14.77 -6.98
C SER A 73 -17.12 15.16 -7.44
N PRO A 74 -16.81 14.95 -8.73
CA PRO A 74 -15.46 15.11 -9.25
C PRO A 74 -14.94 16.55 -9.20
N GLU A 75 -15.81 17.54 -9.41
CA GLU A 75 -15.47 18.97 -9.43
C GLU A 75 -15.15 19.53 -8.03
N SER A 76 -15.71 18.94 -6.97
CA SER A 76 -15.57 19.43 -5.60
C SER A 76 -14.60 18.61 -4.74
N THR A 77 -13.96 17.60 -5.32
CA THR A 77 -13.08 16.68 -4.59
C THR A 77 -11.66 16.75 -5.18
N PRO A 78 -10.60 16.88 -4.35
CA PRO A 78 -9.22 16.98 -4.83
C PRO A 78 -8.83 15.82 -5.76
N THR A 79 -7.98 16.07 -6.76
CA THR A 79 -7.52 15.02 -7.68
C THR A 79 -6.61 13.99 -7.02
N SER A 80 -5.96 14.37 -5.91
CA SER A 80 -5.09 13.51 -5.11
C SER A 80 -5.03 13.99 -3.66
N ILE A 81 -4.69 13.07 -2.75
CA ILE A 81 -4.38 13.38 -1.35
C ILE A 81 -2.92 13.02 -1.12
N ASN A 82 -2.14 13.95 -0.56
CA ASN A 82 -0.74 13.72 -0.23
C ASN A 82 -0.59 13.29 1.24
N TYR A 83 -0.26 12.02 1.45
CA TYR A 83 -0.04 11.46 2.78
C TYR A 83 1.41 11.60 3.29
N THR A 84 2.33 12.07 2.45
CA THR A 84 3.77 12.21 2.79
C THR A 84 4.10 13.48 3.58
N ALA A 85 3.13 14.36 3.81
CA ALA A 85 3.31 15.60 4.57
C ALA A 85 3.10 15.43 6.08
N ARG A 86 2.79 14.22 6.55
CA ARG A 86 2.65 13.91 7.99
C ARG A 86 4.04 14.09 8.63
N ARG A 87 4.12 14.89 9.70
CA ARG A 87 5.35 15.02 10.49
C ARG A 87 5.69 13.66 11.11
N MET A 88 6.89 13.17 10.83
CA MET A 88 7.55 12.11 11.61
C MET A 88 7.81 12.58 13.03
#